data_AF-A0A7S7LTT4-F1
#
_entry.id   AF-A0A7S7LTT4-F1
#
_cell.length_a   1.000
_cell.length_b   1.000
_cell.length_c   1.000
_cell.angle_alpha   90.00
_cell.angle_beta   90.00
_cell.angle_gamma   90.00
#
_symmetry.space_group_name_H-M   'P 1'
#
loop_
_entity.id
_entity.type
_entity.pdbx_description
1 polymer ?
#
loop_
_entity_poly.entity_id
_entity_poly.type
_entity_poly.pdbx_seq_one_letter_code
_entity_poly.pdbx_strand_id
1 'polypeptide(L)'
;MRNFPIDQYADIVKEIRERILSAEMLSEENKNLVFIESTSLQIRKILELIAYLSVLVNNEKLNHKSRKEYHAEKIIKTLTEMTTIFYPFPSHIFPPSNNNEQPVLIPIGYKHALSQDDFIKAYSNCGKILHAQHPLKNKVNIEEYVRENKNTLNKLKELLARHTIGIRHDTNKYTFLHVEIDFTNNNNTQPSTIREYKTHIFDENQLKMIFSENNI
;
A
#
# COMPACT_ATOMS: atom_id res chain seq x y z
N MET A 1 -23.49 -5.69 11.60
CA MET A 1 -22.11 -5.25 11.87
C MET A 1 -21.16 -6.42 11.93
N ARG A 2 -20.61 -6.79 10.77
CA ARG A 2 -19.38 -7.57 10.74
C ARG A 2 -18.25 -6.58 11.06
N ASN A 3 -17.54 -6.81 12.16
CA ASN A 3 -16.46 -5.91 12.55
C ASN A 3 -15.31 -6.04 11.55
N PHE A 4 -14.86 -4.91 11.00
CA PHE A 4 -13.62 -4.85 10.24
C PHE A 4 -12.46 -5.31 11.16
N PRO A 5 -11.59 -6.23 10.70
CA PRO A 5 -10.52 -6.81 11.53
C PRO A 5 -9.36 -5.81 11.70
N ILE A 6 -9.60 -4.77 12.48
CA ILE A 6 -8.69 -3.65 12.68
C ILE A 6 -7.33 -4.08 13.26
N ASP A 7 -7.32 -5.07 14.16
CA ASP A 7 -6.09 -5.58 14.77
C ASP A 7 -5.20 -6.26 13.72
N GLN A 8 -5.78 -7.07 12.83
CA GLN A 8 -5.03 -7.71 11.73
C GLN A 8 -4.50 -6.66 10.74
N TYR A 9 -5.29 -5.63 10.47
CA TYR A 9 -4.85 -4.51 9.63
C TYR A 9 -3.66 -3.79 10.28
N ALA A 10 -3.74 -3.51 11.59
CA ALA A 10 -2.68 -2.86 12.36
C ALA A 10 -1.39 -3.69 12.41
N ASP A 11 -1.49 -5.01 12.58
CA ASP A 11 -0.33 -5.92 12.55
C ASP A 11 0.38 -5.89 11.19
N ILE A 12 -0.38 -5.90 10.10
CA ILE A 12 0.18 -5.80 8.74
C ILE A 12 0.84 -4.43 8.53
N VAL A 13 0.22 -3.34 8.96
CA VAL A 13 0.79 -1.98 8.88
C VAL A 13 2.11 -1.90 9.66
N LYS A 14 2.16 -2.49 10.85
CA LYS A 14 3.39 -2.58 11.65
C LYS A 14 4.47 -3.37 10.92
N GLU A 15 4.14 -4.52 10.35
CA GLU A 15 5.10 -5.31 9.59
C GLU A 15 5.62 -4.55 8.35
N ILE A 16 4.74 -3.86 7.62
CA ILE A 16 5.12 -3.01 6.49
C ILE A 16 6.15 -1.96 6.94
N ARG A 17 5.92 -1.29 8.07
CA ARG A 17 6.85 -0.30 8.60
C ARG A 17 8.22 -0.89 8.88
N GLU A 18 8.29 -1.99 9.62
CA GLU A 18 9.56 -2.64 9.96
C GLU A 18 10.31 -3.12 8.71
N ARG A 19 9.59 -3.60 7.69
CA ARG A 19 10.19 -4.00 6.42
C ARG A 19 10.71 -2.82 5.62
N ILE A 20 10.01 -1.67 5.62
CA ILE A 20 10.50 -0.44 4.96
C ILE A 20 11.82 -0.02 5.59
N LEU A 21 11.88 0.08 6.92
CA LEU A 21 13.11 0.44 7.63
C LEU A 21 14.26 -0.54 7.35
N SER A 22 13.96 -1.84 7.39
CA SER A 22 14.94 -2.87 7.06
C SER A 22 15.45 -2.75 5.63
N ALA A 23 14.56 -2.48 4.67
CA ALA A 23 14.92 -2.31 3.27
C ALA A 23 15.78 -1.05 3.05
N GLU A 24 15.49 0.04 3.76
CA GLU A 24 16.30 1.26 3.71
C GLU A 24 17.72 1.00 4.20
N MET A 25 17.87 0.37 5.39
CA MET A 25 19.17 0.00 5.93
C MET A 25 19.97 -0.90 4.97
N LEU A 26 19.33 -1.89 4.36
CA LEU A 26 19.97 -2.77 3.37
C LEU A 26 20.37 -2.01 2.09
N SER A 27 19.60 -1.00 1.70
CA SER A 27 19.82 -0.23 0.47
C SER A 27 21.01 0.74 0.55
N GLU A 28 21.51 1.02 1.75
CA GLU A 28 22.74 1.81 1.97
C GLU A 28 23.97 1.05 1.47
N GLU A 29 23.99 -0.28 1.65
CA GLU A 29 25.08 -1.16 1.24
C GLU A 29 24.93 -1.64 -0.22
N ASN A 30 24.82 -0.67 -1.13
CA ASN A 30 24.43 -0.87 -2.53
C ASN A 30 25.49 -1.51 -3.46
N LYS A 31 26.61 -1.99 -2.92
CA LYS A 31 27.68 -2.65 -3.70
C LYS A 31 27.69 -4.17 -3.57
N ASN A 32 26.96 -4.72 -2.59
CA ASN A 32 26.90 -6.16 -2.36
C ASN A 32 25.62 -6.73 -2.96
N LEU A 33 25.75 -7.73 -3.84
CA LEU A 33 24.61 -8.38 -4.48
C LEU A 33 23.59 -8.93 -3.48
N VAL A 34 24.05 -9.52 -2.36
CA VAL A 34 23.16 -10.07 -1.32
C VAL A 34 22.30 -8.98 -0.69
N PHE A 35 22.84 -7.78 -0.47
CA PHE A 35 22.06 -6.67 0.08
C PHE A 35 21.08 -6.09 -0.94
N ILE A 36 21.44 -6.08 -2.22
CA ILE A 36 20.55 -5.65 -3.30
C ILE A 36 19.38 -6.63 -3.44
N GLU A 37 19.67 -7.93 -3.48
CA GLU A 37 18.66 -9.00 -3.49
C GLU A 37 17.77 -8.93 -2.24
N SER A 38 18.37 -8.75 -1.06
CA SER A 38 17.63 -8.61 0.20
C SER A 38 16.73 -7.38 0.21
N THR A 39 17.19 -6.24 -0.34
CA THR A 39 16.38 -5.03 -0.50
C THR A 39 15.18 -5.31 -1.41
N SER A 40 15.40 -5.93 -2.58
CA SER A 40 14.32 -6.31 -3.50
C SER A 40 13.36 -7.32 -2.88
N LEU A 41 13.85 -8.24 -2.04
CA LEU A 41 13.00 -9.16 -1.29
C LEU A 41 12.11 -8.42 -0.29
N GLN A 42 12.66 -7.48 0.49
CA GLN A 42 11.85 -6.69 1.43
C GLN A 42 10.78 -5.88 0.69
N ILE A 43 11.15 -5.20 -0.40
CA ILE A 43 10.20 -4.48 -1.27
C ILE A 43 9.09 -5.43 -1.74
N ARG A 44 9.45 -6.60 -2.27
CA ARG A 44 8.45 -7.58 -2.73
C ARG A 44 7.47 -7.98 -1.62
N LYS A 45 7.95 -8.23 -0.40
CA LYS A 45 7.09 -8.58 0.73
C LYS A 45 6.22 -7.40 1.18
N ILE A 46 6.71 -6.16 1.13
CA ILE A 46 5.90 -4.96 1.38
C ILE A 46 4.74 -4.89 0.36
N LEU A 47 5.03 -5.12 -0.92
CA LEU A 47 4.01 -5.13 -1.98
C LEU A 47 2.96 -6.24 -1.73
N GLU A 48 3.39 -7.44 -1.34
CA GLU A 48 2.49 -8.53 -0.94
C GLU A 48 1.59 -8.13 0.23
N LEU A 49 2.15 -7.50 1.28
CA LEU A 49 1.38 -7.02 2.43
C LEU A 49 0.35 -5.94 2.04
N ILE A 50 0.71 -5.00 1.17
CA ILE A 50 -0.25 -3.99 0.63
C ILE A 50 -1.39 -4.68 -0.13
N ALA A 51 -1.08 -5.70 -0.93
CA ALA A 51 -2.10 -6.48 -1.60
C ALA A 51 -3.00 -7.25 -0.62
N TYR A 52 -2.44 -7.77 0.48
CA TYR A 52 -3.21 -8.42 1.54
C TYR A 52 -4.10 -7.46 2.32
N LEU A 53 -3.64 -6.23 2.61
CA LEU A 53 -4.51 -5.17 3.15
C LEU A 53 -5.70 -4.93 2.23
N SER A 54 -5.46 -4.88 0.92
CA SER A 54 -6.50 -4.67 -0.08
C SER A 54 -7.55 -5.80 -0.08
N VAL A 55 -7.09 -7.06 0.07
CA VAL A 55 -7.97 -8.24 0.24
C VAL A 55 -8.74 -8.17 1.55
N LEU A 56 -8.09 -7.79 2.65
CA LEU A 56 -8.70 -7.69 3.97
C LEU A 56 -9.87 -6.70 3.96
N VAL A 57 -9.66 -5.54 3.35
CA VAL A 57 -10.68 -4.49 3.17
C VAL A 57 -11.82 -4.93 2.26
N ASN A 58 -11.53 -5.67 1.18
CA ASN A 58 -12.51 -6.03 0.16
C ASN A 58 -12.99 -7.48 0.23
N ASN A 59 -12.77 -8.15 1.35
CA ASN A 59 -12.98 -9.58 1.57
C ASN A 59 -14.39 -10.07 1.16
N GLU A 60 -15.40 -9.23 1.36
CA GLU A 60 -16.79 -9.48 1.02
C GLU A 60 -17.10 -9.48 -0.48
N LYS A 61 -16.35 -8.68 -1.27
CA LYS A 61 -16.52 -8.61 -2.73
C LYS A 61 -15.85 -9.79 -3.41
N LEU A 62 -14.83 -10.37 -2.77
CA LEU A 62 -14.00 -11.44 -3.31
C LEU A 62 -14.66 -12.81 -3.17
N ASN A 63 -14.59 -13.61 -4.24
CA ASN A 63 -14.93 -15.03 -4.20
C ASN A 63 -13.90 -15.83 -3.37
N HIS A 64 -14.23 -17.07 -2.99
CA HIS A 64 -13.37 -17.91 -2.16
C HIS A 64 -11.95 -18.12 -2.72
N LYS A 65 -11.80 -18.22 -4.05
CA LYS A 65 -10.50 -18.40 -4.70
C LYS A 65 -9.67 -17.11 -4.60
N SER A 66 -10.25 -15.96 -4.94
CA SER A 66 -9.55 -14.67 -4.90
C SER A 66 -9.12 -14.28 -3.49
N ARG A 67 -9.88 -14.66 -2.45
CA ARG A 67 -9.51 -14.45 -1.05
C ARG A 67 -8.26 -15.22 -0.60
N LYS A 68 -7.91 -16.29 -1.31
CA LYS A 68 -6.76 -17.16 -1.00
C LYS A 68 -5.59 -16.95 -1.96
N GLU A 69 -5.71 -15.99 -2.88
CA GLU A 69 -4.60 -15.64 -3.77
C GLU A 69 -3.48 -15.00 -2.95
N TYR A 70 -2.24 -15.43 -3.21
CA TYR A 70 -1.04 -14.93 -2.54
C TYR A 70 -0.16 -14.12 -3.51
N HIS A 71 -0.38 -14.25 -4.81
CA HIS A 71 0.41 -13.54 -5.80
C HIS A 71 -0.06 -12.09 -5.94
N ALA A 72 0.71 -11.15 -5.38
CA ALA A 72 0.32 -9.75 -5.24
C ALA A 72 -0.17 -9.10 -6.55
N GLU A 73 0.53 -9.31 -7.67
CA GLU A 73 0.10 -8.77 -8.98
C GLU A 73 -1.28 -9.27 -9.41
N LYS A 74 -1.63 -10.54 -9.13
CA LYS A 74 -2.94 -11.10 -9.47
C LYS A 74 -4.03 -10.52 -8.58
N ILE A 75 -3.72 -10.30 -7.30
CA ILE A 75 -4.61 -9.64 -6.34
C ILE A 75 -4.95 -8.24 -6.84
N ILE A 76 -3.93 -7.42 -7.14
CA ILE A 76 -4.13 -6.04 -7.61
C ILE A 76 -4.96 -6.03 -8.89
N LYS A 77 -4.60 -6.83 -9.91
CA LYS A 77 -5.37 -6.91 -11.17
C LYS A 77 -6.83 -7.30 -10.95
N THR A 78 -7.07 -8.33 -10.14
CA THR A 78 -8.43 -8.79 -9.82
C THR A 78 -9.23 -7.69 -9.12
N LEU A 79 -8.62 -6.98 -8.16
CA LEU A 79 -9.29 -5.91 -7.44
C LEU A 79 -9.55 -4.68 -8.32
N THR A 80 -8.61 -4.31 -9.20
CA THR A 80 -8.80 -3.22 -10.18
C THR A 80 -10.02 -3.44 -11.06
N GLU A 81 -10.30 -4.69 -11.47
CA GLU A 81 -11.49 -5.03 -12.25
C GLU A 81 -12.79 -4.94 -11.44
N MET A 82 -12.71 -5.12 -10.11
CA MET A 82 -13.88 -5.25 -9.24
C MET A 82 -14.27 -3.97 -8.51
N THR A 83 -13.29 -3.16 -8.09
CA THR A 83 -13.50 -1.98 -7.25
C THR A 83 -12.35 -1.00 -7.42
N THR A 84 -12.63 0.28 -7.26
CA THR A 84 -11.61 1.34 -7.36
C THR A 84 -11.04 1.74 -6.01
N ILE A 85 -11.63 1.26 -4.90
CA ILE A 85 -11.31 1.72 -3.53
C ILE A 85 -10.75 0.56 -2.71
N PHE A 86 -9.69 -0.05 -3.21
CA PHE A 86 -8.97 -1.12 -2.49
C PHE A 86 -7.54 -0.73 -2.13
N TYR A 87 -6.94 0.16 -2.92
CA TYR A 87 -5.54 0.49 -2.81
C TYR A 87 -5.35 1.71 -1.88
N PRO A 88 -4.27 1.77 -1.07
CA PRO A 88 -3.98 2.92 -0.24
C PRO A 88 -3.99 4.22 -1.05
N PHE A 89 -4.77 5.20 -0.61
CA PHE A 89 -4.84 6.50 -1.27
C PHE A 89 -4.08 7.56 -0.49
N PRO A 90 -2.95 8.09 -1.01
CA PRO A 90 -2.20 9.17 -0.36
C PRO A 90 -3.09 10.38 -0.14
N SER A 91 -3.30 10.73 1.12
CA SER A 91 -4.26 11.79 1.49
C SER A 91 -4.01 12.32 2.90
N HIS A 92 -4.49 13.53 3.14
CA HIS A 92 -4.71 14.05 4.49
C HIS A 92 -6.18 13.97 4.86
N ILE A 93 -6.47 13.79 6.14
CA ILE A 93 -7.83 13.87 6.66
C ILE A 93 -7.89 14.93 7.75
N PHE A 94 -8.85 15.86 7.63
CA PHE A 94 -9.20 16.76 8.70
C PHE A 94 -10.39 16.14 9.46
N PRO A 95 -10.23 15.85 10.76
CA PRO A 95 -11.32 15.30 11.55
C PRO A 95 -12.47 16.32 11.63
N PRO A 96 -13.72 15.85 11.72
CA PRO A 96 -14.86 16.75 11.89
C PRO A 96 -14.79 17.48 13.23
N SER A 97 -15.25 18.73 13.29
CA SER A 97 -15.19 19.55 14.51
C SER A 97 -16.22 19.12 15.57
N ASN A 98 -17.27 18.42 15.13
CA ASN A 98 -18.34 17.86 15.95
C ASN A 98 -18.96 16.63 15.27
N ASN A 99 -19.86 15.93 15.97
CA ASN A 99 -20.47 14.68 15.49
C ASN A 99 -21.43 14.84 14.29
N ASN A 100 -21.79 16.07 13.90
CA ASN A 100 -22.69 16.32 12.77
C ASN A 100 -21.93 16.66 11.48
N GLU A 101 -20.62 16.87 11.56
CA GLU A 101 -19.76 17.19 10.42
C GLU A 101 -19.14 15.95 9.79
N GLN A 102 -18.67 16.11 8.56
CA GLN A 102 -17.95 15.07 7.81
C GLN A 102 -16.45 15.30 7.87
N PRO A 103 -15.63 14.23 7.91
CA PRO A 103 -14.20 14.39 7.71
C PRO A 103 -13.95 14.96 6.31
N VAL A 104 -12.99 15.89 6.20
CA VAL A 104 -12.55 16.41 4.91
C VAL A 104 -11.31 15.64 4.48
N LEU A 105 -11.39 14.95 3.34
CA LEU A 105 -10.26 14.25 2.72
C LEU A 105 -9.63 15.17 1.68
N ILE A 106 -8.33 15.44 1.82
CA ILE A 106 -7.53 16.16 0.81
C ILE A 106 -6.63 15.15 0.09
N PRO A 107 -6.84 14.93 -1.23
CA PRO A 107 -6.01 14.01 -2.00
C PRO A 107 -4.59 14.58 -2.16
N ILE A 108 -3.58 13.73 -1.96
CA ILE A 108 -2.18 14.02 -2.33
C ILE A 108 -1.89 13.43 -3.72
N GLY A 109 -2.52 12.29 -4.03
CA GLY A 109 -2.39 11.60 -5.31
C GLY A 109 -1.11 10.76 -5.43
N TYR A 110 -0.91 10.18 -6.63
CA TYR A 110 0.17 9.21 -6.87
C TYR A 110 1.41 9.79 -7.57
N LYS A 111 1.48 11.12 -7.79
CA LYS A 111 2.62 11.74 -8.49
C LYS A 111 3.97 11.38 -7.87
N HIS A 112 4.03 11.30 -6.55
CA HIS A 112 5.24 10.96 -5.78
C HIS A 112 5.10 9.67 -4.98
N ALA A 113 3.93 9.03 -5.01
CA ALA A 113 3.63 7.79 -4.31
C ALA A 113 3.57 6.60 -5.29
N LEU A 114 3.62 5.38 -4.75
CA LEU A 114 3.58 4.17 -5.56
C LEU A 114 2.15 3.92 -6.07
N SER A 115 1.89 4.23 -7.34
CA SER A 115 0.62 3.89 -8.02
C SER A 115 0.44 2.38 -8.20
N GLN A 116 -0.74 1.94 -8.64
CA GLN A 116 -0.99 0.52 -8.98
C GLN A 116 -0.12 0.06 -10.16
N ASP A 117 0.14 0.92 -11.14
CA ASP A 117 1.02 0.60 -12.27
C ASP A 117 2.48 0.50 -11.82
N ASP A 118 2.92 1.42 -10.95
CA ASP A 118 4.24 1.35 -10.34
C ASP A 118 4.40 0.08 -9.50
N PHE A 119 3.35 -0.30 -8.75
CA PHE A 119 3.31 -1.53 -7.97
C PHE A 119 3.56 -2.76 -8.85
N ILE A 120 2.84 -2.90 -9.96
CA ILE A 120 2.98 -4.06 -10.86
C ILE A 120 4.41 -4.12 -11.42
N LYS A 121 4.94 -2.98 -11.86
CA LYS A 121 6.31 -2.87 -12.37
C LYS A 121 7.35 -3.24 -11.31
N ALA A 122 7.24 -2.68 -10.10
CA ALA A 122 8.13 -2.94 -8.99
C ALA A 122 8.10 -4.42 -8.55
N TYR A 123 6.91 -5.00 -8.43
CA TYR A 123 6.74 -6.41 -8.06
C TYR A 123 7.38 -7.36 -9.08
N SER A 124 7.18 -7.09 -10.37
CA SER A 124 7.82 -7.84 -11.47
C SER A 124 9.34 -7.68 -11.42
N ASN A 125 9.83 -6.46 -11.22
CA ASN A 125 11.26 -6.18 -11.16
C ASN A 125 11.94 -6.92 -10.00
N CYS A 126 11.36 -6.89 -8.81
CA CYS A 126 11.88 -7.63 -7.66
C CYS A 126 12.03 -9.13 -7.97
N GLY A 127 11.07 -9.74 -8.68
CA GLY A 127 11.16 -11.14 -9.08
C GLY A 127 12.37 -11.44 -9.98
N LYS A 128 12.68 -10.55 -10.93
CA LYS A 128 13.75 -10.76 -11.92
C LYS A 128 15.14 -10.88 -11.29
N ILE A 129 15.44 -10.08 -10.26
CA ILE A 129 16.74 -10.13 -9.57
C ILE A 129 16.82 -11.27 -8.55
N LEU A 130 15.69 -11.68 -7.96
CA LEU A 130 15.65 -12.79 -7.00
C LEU A 130 15.78 -14.17 -7.66
N HIS A 131 15.49 -14.28 -8.96
CA HIS A 131 15.70 -15.52 -9.69
C HIS A 131 17.16 -15.72 -10.07
N ALA A 132 17.60 -16.98 -10.04
CA ALA A 132 18.90 -17.35 -10.59
C ALA A 132 18.98 -16.93 -12.06
N GLN A 133 20.11 -16.32 -12.44
CA GLN A 133 20.29 -15.80 -13.78
C GLN A 133 20.63 -16.92 -14.75
N HIS A 134 19.85 -17.00 -15.82
CA HIS A 134 20.09 -17.98 -16.87
C HIS A 134 21.36 -17.63 -17.65
N PRO A 135 22.31 -18.55 -17.86
CA PRO A 135 23.63 -18.23 -18.45
C PRO A 135 23.57 -17.70 -19.88
N LEU A 136 22.49 -18.00 -20.62
CA LEU A 136 22.25 -17.53 -21.99
C LEU A 136 21.47 -16.20 -22.08
N LYS A 137 21.07 -15.59 -20.95
CA LYS A 137 20.38 -14.30 -20.96
C LYS A 137 21.37 -13.16 -20.72
N ASN A 138 20.97 -11.96 -21.13
CA ASN A 138 21.73 -10.75 -20.82
C ASN A 138 21.93 -10.64 -19.30
N LYS A 139 23.13 -10.20 -18.90
CA LYS A 139 23.42 -9.94 -17.50
C LYS A 139 22.50 -8.85 -16.96
N VAL A 140 22.11 -9.02 -15.71
CA VAL A 140 21.33 -8.04 -14.97
C VAL A 140 22.15 -6.78 -14.73
N ASN A 141 21.56 -5.62 -14.98
CA ASN A 141 22.18 -4.33 -14.69
C ASN A 141 21.99 -3.99 -13.20
N ILE A 142 22.96 -4.33 -12.36
CA ILE A 142 22.88 -4.18 -10.91
C ILE A 142 22.67 -2.72 -10.47
N GLU A 143 23.29 -1.76 -11.14
CA GLU A 143 23.15 -0.33 -10.82
C GLU A 143 21.73 0.18 -11.05
N GLU A 144 21.06 -0.35 -12.08
CA GLU A 144 19.65 -0.08 -12.32
C GLU A 144 18.77 -0.62 -11.19
N TYR A 145 19.02 -1.84 -10.69
CA TYR A 145 18.26 -2.36 -9.55
C TYR A 145 18.46 -1.56 -8.27
N VAL A 146 19.68 -1.09 -8.00
CA VAL A 146 19.95 -0.19 -6.87
C VAL A 146 19.11 1.08 -6.98
N ARG A 147 19.10 1.70 -8.16
CA ARG A 147 18.32 2.92 -8.40
C ARG A 147 16.82 2.68 -8.29
N GLU A 148 16.31 1.62 -8.92
CA GLU A 148 14.88 1.28 -8.91
C GLU A 148 14.40 0.87 -7.52
N ASN A 149 15.20 0.13 -6.75
CA ASN A 149 14.89 -0.19 -5.35
C ASN A 149 14.76 1.08 -4.51
N LYS A 150 15.72 2.01 -4.61
CA LYS A 150 15.67 3.30 -3.88
C LYS A 150 14.45 4.13 -4.28
N ASN A 151 14.17 4.23 -5.57
CA ASN A 151 13.00 4.94 -6.08
C ASN A 151 11.69 4.31 -5.57
N THR A 152 11.60 2.98 -5.60
CA THR A 152 10.42 2.25 -5.11
C THR A 152 10.23 2.44 -3.62
N LEU A 153 11.30 2.40 -2.81
CA LEU A 153 11.22 2.65 -1.36
C LEU A 153 10.73 4.06 -1.04
N ASN A 154 11.22 5.07 -1.75
CA ASN A 154 10.71 6.44 -1.59
C ASN A 154 9.22 6.52 -1.92
N LYS A 155 8.80 5.97 -3.07
CA LYS A 155 7.38 5.93 -3.44
C LYS A 155 6.50 5.15 -2.46
N LEU A 156 7.02 4.07 -1.87
CA LEU A 156 6.33 3.29 -0.84
C LEU A 156 6.12 4.11 0.44
N LYS A 157 7.14 4.86 0.89
CA LYS A 157 7.00 5.76 2.03
C LYS A 157 5.97 6.85 1.75
N GLU A 158 6.04 7.50 0.59
CA GLU A 158 5.06 8.52 0.20
C GLU A 158 3.63 7.95 0.13
N LEU A 159 3.47 6.72 -0.37
CA LEU A 159 2.19 6.04 -0.41
C LEU A 159 1.62 5.79 0.99
N LEU A 160 2.46 5.34 1.93
CA LEU A 160 2.00 4.75 3.18
C LEU A 160 2.09 5.70 4.38
N ALA A 161 2.87 6.78 4.28
CA ALA A 161 3.10 7.71 5.39
C ALA A 161 1.80 8.32 5.89
N ARG A 162 0.91 8.73 4.97
CA ARG A 162 -0.44 9.18 5.27
C ARG A 162 -1.38 8.74 4.15
N HIS A 163 -2.25 7.79 4.46
CA HIS A 163 -3.14 7.23 3.47
C HIS A 163 -4.52 6.95 4.04
N THR A 164 -5.49 6.93 3.15
CA THR A 164 -6.88 6.60 3.48
C THR A 164 -7.34 5.45 2.61
N ILE A 165 -8.13 4.56 3.20
CA ILE A 165 -8.85 3.50 2.49
C ILE A 165 -10.32 3.58 2.88
N GLY A 166 -11.20 3.41 1.89
CA GLY A 166 -12.64 3.28 2.13
C GLY A 166 -12.96 1.87 2.65
N ILE A 167 -13.61 1.79 3.80
CA ILE A 167 -14.11 0.54 4.37
C ILE A 167 -15.62 0.47 4.12
N ARG A 168 -16.09 -0.64 3.56
CA ARG A 168 -17.51 -0.90 3.40
C ARG A 168 -18.07 -1.55 4.66
N HIS A 169 -19.22 -1.06 5.10
CA HIS A 169 -20.01 -1.60 6.18
C HIS A 169 -21.35 -2.13 5.66
N ASP A 170 -22.26 -2.49 6.57
CA ASP A 170 -23.63 -2.91 6.29
C ASP A 170 -24.32 -2.01 5.23
N THR A 171 -25.23 -2.58 4.43
CA THR A 171 -25.92 -2.00 3.25
C THR A 171 -25.39 -0.62 2.78
N ASN A 172 -24.26 -0.68 2.09
CA ASN A 172 -23.62 0.40 1.32
C ASN A 172 -23.13 1.62 2.09
N LYS A 173 -23.08 1.60 3.43
CA LYS A 173 -22.41 2.66 4.18
C LYS A 173 -20.90 2.49 4.11
N TYR A 174 -20.17 3.56 3.86
CA TYR A 174 -18.71 3.56 3.91
C TYR A 174 -18.18 4.37 5.09
N THR A 175 -16.96 4.06 5.50
CA THR A 175 -16.15 4.86 6.41
C THR A 175 -14.76 5.05 5.80
N PHE A 176 -14.01 6.00 6.34
CA PHE A 176 -12.61 6.21 5.98
C PHE A 176 -11.72 5.68 7.08
N LEU A 177 -10.91 4.68 6.74
CA LEU A 177 -9.80 4.25 7.58
C LEU A 177 -8.58 5.06 7.18
N HIS A 178 -8.20 6.02 8.01
CA HIS A 178 -7.00 6.83 7.84
C HIS A 178 -5.86 6.25 8.66
N VAL A 179 -4.68 6.20 8.04
CA VAL A 179 -3.48 5.62 8.62
C VAL A 179 -2.35 6.63 8.49
N GLU A 180 -1.64 6.84 9.59
CA GLU A 180 -0.40 7.61 9.61
C GLU A 180 0.74 6.72 10.11
N ILE A 181 1.82 6.66 9.34
CA ILE A 181 3.03 5.90 9.66
C ILE A 181 4.21 6.85 9.71
N ASP A 182 4.91 6.87 10.85
CA ASP A 182 6.19 7.55 10.97
C ASP A 182 7.33 6.60 10.59
N PHE A 183 7.98 6.91 9.47
CA PHE A 183 9.16 6.19 8.97
C PHE A 183 10.48 6.76 9.49
N THR A 184 10.46 7.77 10.37
CA THR A 184 11.66 8.12 11.12
C THR A 184 12.04 6.96 12.05
N ASN A 185 13.34 6.72 12.19
CA ASN A 185 13.89 5.65 13.02
C ASN A 185 14.86 6.22 14.06
N ASN A 186 14.33 7.03 14.98
CA ASN A 186 15.10 7.70 16.02
C ASN A 186 14.25 7.89 17.30
N ASN A 187 14.79 8.55 18.31
CA ASN A 187 14.10 8.75 19.60
C ASN A 187 12.81 9.60 19.50
N ASN A 188 12.57 10.28 18.38
CA ASN A 188 11.38 11.10 18.14
C ASN A 188 10.32 10.37 17.29
N THR A 189 10.56 9.11 16.91
CA THR A 189 9.61 8.30 16.13
C THR A 189 8.25 8.25 16.82
N GLN A 190 7.23 8.68 16.10
CA GLN A 190 5.84 8.59 16.56
C GLN A 190 5.26 7.18 16.31
N PRO A 191 4.37 6.69 17.18
CA PRO A 191 3.66 5.45 16.90
C PRO A 191 2.74 5.62 15.69
N SER A 192 2.62 4.58 14.87
CA SER A 192 1.63 4.56 13.80
C SER A 192 0.22 4.74 14.37
N THR A 193 -0.60 5.56 13.71
CA THR A 193 -1.98 5.78 14.12
C THR A 193 -2.93 5.26 13.05
N ILE A 194 -4.04 4.66 13.50
CA ILE A 194 -5.10 4.18 12.63
C ILE A 194 -6.41 4.70 13.21
N ARG A 195 -7.17 5.44 12.41
CA ARG A 195 -8.42 6.08 12.84
C ARG A 195 -9.49 5.85 11.80
N GLU A 196 -10.65 5.41 12.26
CA GLU A 196 -11.83 5.26 11.42
C GLU A 196 -12.75 6.46 11.58
N TYR A 197 -13.08 7.10 10.46
CA TYR A 197 -13.99 8.23 10.39
C TYR A 197 -15.29 7.86 9.69
N LYS A 198 -16.42 8.18 10.34
CA LYS A 198 -17.75 7.98 9.76
C LYS A 198 -17.95 8.92 8.59
N THR A 199 -18.53 8.41 7.50
CA THR A 199 -18.91 9.24 6.35
C THR A 199 -20.40 9.10 6.02
N HIS A 200 -20.92 10.06 5.24
CA HIS A 200 -22.22 10.07 4.59
C HIS A 200 -22.09 9.57 3.14
N ILE A 201 -21.32 8.50 2.96
CA ILE A 201 -21.11 7.88 1.65
C ILE A 201 -21.88 6.56 1.64
N PHE A 202 -22.82 6.46 0.71
CA PHE A 202 -23.80 5.37 0.65
C PHE A 202 -23.75 4.58 -0.65
N ASP A 203 -22.81 4.90 -1.54
CA ASP A 203 -22.55 4.15 -2.75
C ASP A 203 -21.09 4.27 -3.19
N GLU A 204 -20.65 3.33 -4.03
CA GLU A 204 -19.25 3.26 -4.48
C GLU A 204 -18.90 4.36 -5.51
N ASN A 205 -19.89 4.92 -6.21
CA ASN A 205 -19.64 5.97 -7.21
C ASN A 205 -19.26 7.29 -6.54
N GLN A 206 -19.85 7.60 -5.38
CA GLN A 206 -19.44 8.72 -4.54
C GLN A 206 -17.98 8.59 -4.10
N LEU A 207 -17.55 7.39 -3.69
CA LEU A 207 -16.14 7.13 -3.41
C LEU A 207 -15.29 7.31 -4.67
N LYS A 208 -15.69 6.75 -5.81
CA LYS A 208 -14.97 6.92 -7.08
C LYS A 208 -14.71 8.39 -7.39
N MET A 209 -15.66 9.28 -7.17
CA MET A 209 -15.46 10.71 -7.38
C MET A 209 -14.40 11.28 -6.43
N ILE A 210 -14.37 10.87 -5.16
CA ILE A 210 -13.38 11.35 -4.18
C ILE A 210 -11.97 10.83 -4.50
N PHE A 211 -11.87 9.57 -4.92
CA PHE A 211 -10.61 8.87 -5.18
C PHE A 211 -10.13 8.96 -6.64
N SER A 212 -10.93 9.50 -7.56
CA SER A 212 -10.55 9.63 -8.98
C SER A 212 -9.50 10.71 -9.17
N GLU A 213 -8.45 10.38 -9.92
CA GLU A 213 -7.33 11.27 -10.26
C GLU A 213 -7.76 12.57 -10.97
N ASN A 214 -8.97 12.61 -11.55
CA ASN A 214 -9.53 13.82 -12.18
C ASN A 214 -9.88 14.95 -11.20
N ASN A 215 -9.72 14.73 -9.89
CA ASN A 215 -9.83 15.76 -8.84
C ASN A 215 -8.45 16.23 -8.32
N ILE A 216 -7.38 16.00 -9.08
CA ILE A 216 -6.00 16.46 -8.80
C ILE A 216 -5.45 17.22 -10.01
#